data_AF-A0A4Q5XW74-F1
#
_entry.id   AF-A0A4Q5XW74-F1
#
_cell.length_a   1.000
_cell.length_b   1.000
_cell.length_c   1.000
_cell.angle_alpha   90.00
_cell.angle_beta   90.00
_cell.angle_gamma   90.00
#
_symmetry.space_group_name_H-M   'P 1'
#
loop_
_entity.id
_entity.type
_entity.pdbx_description
1 polymer ?
#
loop_
_entity_poly.entity_id
_entity_poly.type
_entity_poly.pdbx_seq_one_letter_code
_entity_poly.pdbx_strand_id
1 'polypeptide(L)' 'LLGAWGCGVFQNNPADIARYFAHFLLNDGKYSKAFKSVLFAVFDRSRDGSNINVFREYFSGEHHKIQAS' A
#
# COMPACT_ATOMS: atom_id res chain seq x y z
N LEU A 1 2.92 10.42 -1.15
CA LEU A 1 1.55 9.95 -0.87
C LEU A 1 1.15 9.01 -1.99
N LEU A 2 0.61 7.83 -1.64
CA LEU A 2 0.08 6.80 -2.54
C LEU A 2 -1.27 6.31 -1.96
N GLY A 3 -1.91 5.33 -2.61
CA GLY A 3 -3.16 4.74 -2.12
C GLY A 3 -3.55 3.48 -2.89
N ALA A 4 -4.78 3.01 -2.67
CA ALA A 4 -5.36 1.84 -3.34
C ALA A 4 -5.70 2.14 -4.81
N TRP A 5 -4.66 2.22 -5.64
CA TRP A 5 -4.76 2.68 -7.02
C TRP A 5 -5.64 1.78 -7.89
N GLY A 6 -6.79 2.32 -8.27
CA GLY A 6 -7.78 1.62 -9.12
C GLY A 6 -8.60 0.55 -8.39
N CYS A 7 -8.50 0.39 -7.07
CA CYS A 7 -9.26 -0.62 -6.31
C CYS A 7 -10.72 -0.21 -6.02
N GLY A 8 -11.18 0.91 -6.59
CA GLY A 8 -12.57 1.38 -6.50
C GLY A 8 -13.34 1.06 -7.77
N VAL A 9 -13.72 2.11 -8.52
CA VAL A 9 -14.50 1.99 -9.76
C VAL A 9 -13.83 1.09 -10.81
N PHE A 10 -12.50 1.11 -10.88
CA PHE A 10 -11.74 0.28 -11.84
C PHE A 10 -11.57 -1.18 -11.42
N GLN A 11 -12.01 -1.54 -10.21
CA GLN A 11 -12.03 -2.91 -9.70
C GLN A 11 -10.68 -3.64 -9.78
N ASN A 12 -9.55 -2.93 -9.67
CA ASN A 12 -8.27 -3.59 -9.46
C ASN A 12 -8.29 -4.36 -8.14
N ASN A 13 -7.68 -5.54 -8.13
CA ASN A 13 -7.51 -6.30 -6.90
C ASN A 13 -6.53 -5.57 -5.96
N PRO A 14 -6.94 -5.17 -4.75
CA PRO A 14 -6.06 -4.46 -3.81
C PRO A 14 -4.80 -5.24 -3.44
N ALA A 15 -4.85 -6.58 -3.42
CA ALA A 15 -3.68 -7.40 -3.14
C ALA A 15 -2.61 -7.29 -4.22
N ASP A 16 -3.00 -7.25 -5.49
CA ASP A 16 -2.05 -7.07 -6.59
C ASP A 16 -1.41 -5.69 -6.55
N ILE A 17 -2.20 -4.64 -6.30
CA ILE A 17 -1.68 -3.27 -6.21
C ILE A 17 -0.72 -3.14 -5.02
N ALA A 18 -1.09 -3.64 -3.83
CA ALA A 18 -0.22 -3.63 -2.66
C ALA A 18 1.10 -4.40 -2.91
N ARG A 19 1.01 -5.59 -3.53
CA ARG A 19 2.16 -6.41 -3.92
C ARG A 19 3.08 -5.71 -4.91
N TYR A 20 2.54 -5.02 -5.92
CA TYR A 20 3.36 -4.26 -6.86
C TYR A 20 4.13 -3.15 -6.16
N PHE A 21 3.47 -2.38 -5.28
CA PHE A 21 4.18 -1.38 -4.51
C PHE A 21 5.25 -2.01 -3.60
N ALA A 22 4.94 -3.12 -2.93
CA ALA A 22 5.88 -3.82 -2.06
C ALA A 22 7.13 -4.28 -2.82
N HIS A 23 6.98 -4.81 -4.04
CA HIS A 23 8.09 -5.24 -4.89
C HIS A 23 9.11 -4.12 -5.16
N PHE A 24 8.66 -2.89 -5.34
CA PHE A 24 9.54 -1.77 -5.64
C PHE A 24 10.07 -1.04 -4.40
N LEU A 25 9.29 -1.03 -3.32
CA LEU A 25 9.56 -0.20 -2.14
C LEU A 25 10.20 -0.98 -0.98
N LEU A 26 10.03 -2.29 -0.92
CA LEU A 26 10.54 -3.15 0.16
C LEU A 26 11.73 -4.00 -0.33
N ASN A 27 12.46 -4.62 0.61
CA ASN A 27 13.49 -5.65 0.37
C ASN A 27 14.49 -5.33 -0.76
N ASP A 28 15.15 -4.16 -0.67
CA ASP A 28 16.10 -3.65 -1.68
C ASP A 28 15.52 -3.51 -3.10
N GLY A 29 14.19 -3.42 -3.22
CA GLY A 29 13.51 -3.06 -4.47
C GLY A 29 14.06 -1.76 -5.06
N LYS A 30 13.86 -1.57 -6.37
CA LYS A 30 14.44 -0.46 -7.16
C LYS A 30 14.28 0.92 -6.52
N TYR A 31 13.21 1.16 -5.78
CA TYR A 31 12.88 2.45 -5.15
C TYR A 31 12.91 2.40 -3.62
N SER A 32 13.41 1.33 -3.00
CA SER A 32 13.46 1.14 -1.54
C SER A 32 14.18 2.25 -0.77
N LYS A 33 15.11 2.97 -1.43
CA LYS A 33 15.89 4.08 -0.86
C LYS A 33 15.64 5.41 -1.57
N ALA A 34 14.68 5.46 -2.50
CA ALA A 34 14.42 6.64 -3.33
C ALA A 34 13.63 7.73 -2.59
N PHE A 35 12.89 7.37 -1.53
CA PHE A 35 12.00 8.28 -0.80
C PHE A 35 12.35 8.33 0.69
N LYS A 36 12.25 9.52 1.30
CA LYS A 36 12.42 9.69 2.76
C LYS A 36 11.30 8.99 3.53
N SER A 37 10.07 9.09 3.04
CA SER A 37 8.89 8.41 3.58
C SER A 37 7.83 8.19 2.50
N VAL A 38 7.02 7.15 2.67
CA VAL A 38 5.86 6.83 1.83
C VAL A 38 4.65 6.62 2.75
N LEU A 39 3.53 7.22 2.40
CA LEU A 39 2.25 7.06 3.09
C LEU A 39 1.21 6.58 2.09
N PHE A 40 0.56 5.46 2.38
CA PHE A 40 -0.63 4.98 1.69
C PHE A 40 -1.87 5.52 2.40
N ALA A 41 -2.46 6.57 1.84
CA ALA A 41 -3.72 7.13 2.29
C ALA A 41 -4.86 6.35 1.64
N VAL A 42 -5.36 5.32 2.32
CA VAL A 42 -6.38 4.41 1.76
C VAL A 42 -7.72 4.74 2.39
N PHE A 43 -8.49 5.59 1.71
CA PHE A 43 -9.86 5.86 2.13
C PHE A 43 -10.76 4.68 1.78
N ASP A 44 -11.29 4.04 2.81
CA ASP A 44 -12.11 2.85 2.69
C ASP A 44 -13.40 3.00 3.52
N ARG A 45 -14.55 2.88 2.84
CA ARG A 45 -15.89 2.91 3.47
C ARG A 45 -16.55 1.52 3.48
N SER A 46 -15.86 0.49 3.01
CA SER A 46 -16.36 -0.87 3.06
C SER A 46 -16.47 -1.33 4.52
N ARG A 47 -17.49 -2.12 4.83
CA ARG A 47 -17.74 -2.56 6.21
C ARG A 47 -16.64 -3.48 6.74
N ASP A 48 -15.93 -4.15 5.83
CA ASP A 48 -14.87 -5.13 6.08
C ASP A 48 -13.46 -4.56 5.87
N GLY A 49 -13.32 -3.31 5.43
CA GLY A 49 -12.01 -2.71 5.17
C GLY A 49 -11.25 -3.38 4.03
N SER A 50 -11.97 -3.80 2.99
CA SER A 50 -11.48 -4.55 1.81
C SER A 50 -10.20 -4.01 1.18
N ASN A 51 -9.98 -2.69 1.20
CA ASN A 51 -8.77 -2.06 0.69
C ASN A 51 -7.77 -1.76 1.81
N ILE A 52 -8.19 -1.09 2.89
CA ILE A 52 -7.26 -0.63 3.93
C ILE A 52 -6.56 -1.80 4.63
N ASN A 53 -7.26 -2.92 4.85
CA ASN A 53 -6.69 -4.07 5.56
C ASN A 53 -5.61 -4.77 4.73
N VAL A 54 -5.78 -4.85 3.41
CA VAL A 54 -4.76 -5.42 2.52
C VAL A 54 -3.50 -4.55 2.53
N PHE A 55 -3.63 -3.23 2.43
CA PHE A 55 -2.46 -2.35 2.51
C PHE A 55 -1.79 -2.41 3.89
N ARG A 56 -2.56 -2.58 4.97
CA ARG A 56 -1.98 -2.85 6.29
C ARG A 56 -1.24 -4.18 6.33
N GLU A 57 -1.73 -5.25 5.72
CA GLU A 57 -1.04 -6.53 5.69
C GLU A 57 0.35 -6.43 5.03
N TYR A 58 0.44 -5.72 3.90
CA TYR A 58 1.71 -5.57 3.17
C TYR A 58 2.67 -4.54 3.80
N PHE A 59 2.16 -3.54 4.51
CA PHE A 59 2.94 -2.40 4.98
C PHE A 59 2.82 -2.12 6.49
N SER A 60 2.34 -3.09 7.28
CA SER A 60 2.47 -3.08 8.75
C SER A 60 3.76 -3.78 9.17
N GLY A 61 4.43 -3.24 10.20
CA GLY A 61 5.69 -3.79 10.72
C GLY A 61 6.87 -2.79 10.70
N GLU A 62 8.09 -3.32 10.77
CA GLU A 62 9.40 -2.62 10.95
C GLU A 62 9.74 -1.53 9.92
N HIS A 63 8.88 -1.33 8.91
CA HIS A 63 9.02 -0.30 7.89
C HIS A 63 8.53 1.06 8.38
N HIS A 64 9.13 1.61 9.44
CA HIS A 64 8.76 2.89 10.07
C HIS A 64 8.66 4.11 9.12
N LYS A 65 9.16 4.00 7.89
CA LYS A 65 9.12 5.03 6.84
C LYS A 65 8.03 4.80 5.78
N ILE A 66 7.38 3.64 5.76
CA ILE A 66 6.33 3.25 4.82
C ILE A 66 5.13 2.75 5.63
N GLN A 67 4.03 3.47 5.58
CA GLN A 67 2.86 3.16 6.42
C GLN A 67 1.54 3.28 5.64
N ALA A 68 0.53 2.53 6.08
CA ALA A 68 -0.84 2.60 5.58
C ALA A 68 -1.78 3.10 6.69
N SER A 69 -2.49 4.20 6.43
CA SER A 69 -3.41 4.85 7.38
C SER A 69 -4.71 5.24 6.74
#